data_AF-A0A183IRM1-F1
#
_entry.id   AF-A0A183IRM1-F1
#
_cell.length_a   1.000
_cell.length_b   1.000
_cell.length_c   1.000
_cell.angle_alpha   90.00
_cell.angle_beta   90.00
_cell.angle_gamma   90.00
#
_symmetry.space_group_name_H-M   'P 1'
#
loop_
_entity.id
_entity.type
_entity.pdbx_description
1 polymer ?
#
loop_
_entity_poly.entity_id
_entity_poly.type
_entity_poly.pdbx_seq_one_letter_code
_entity_poly.pdbx_strand_id
1 'polypeptide(L)'
;MHKCESFSVLRNSPADVIKEILLVDDFSDNGLGDSSVVVSPVIDVIDLDTFEYSPVSTALIGVTCPFRKADRFSFILIILILCRTPVIAGGLFAIDKNWFETLGKYDAEMELWGGENLEFSFRVWMCGGRLEIIPCSRVGHVFRNEFPYEFPGGTQKVFLRNTRRMAEVWLDEFKQFYFDAIPEAKHIEFGK
;
A
#
# COMPACT_ATOMS: atom_id res chain seq x y z
N MET A 1 3.98 -21.81 19.08
CA MET A 1 3.49 -20.50 19.59
C MET A 1 4.52 -19.47 19.17
N HIS A 2 4.38 -18.89 17.98
CA HIS A 2 5.34 -17.93 17.44
C HIS A 2 5.08 -16.57 18.08
N LYS A 3 6.06 -16.05 18.83
CA LYS A 3 6.07 -14.67 19.30
C LYS A 3 6.41 -13.79 18.12
N CYS A 4 5.53 -12.86 17.74
CA CYS A 4 5.93 -11.71 16.95
C CYS A 4 6.70 -10.77 17.87
N GLU A 5 8.02 -10.74 17.75
CA GLU A 5 8.86 -9.72 18.38
C GLU A 5 8.93 -8.51 17.44
N SER A 6 8.66 -7.32 17.96
CA SER A 6 8.76 -6.07 17.22
C SER A 6 10.23 -5.66 17.11
N PHE A 7 10.79 -5.76 15.91
CA PHE A 7 12.13 -5.26 15.61
C PHE A 7 12.01 -3.84 15.05
N SER A 8 12.59 -2.87 15.75
CA SER A 8 12.83 -1.52 15.22
C SER A 8 14.24 -1.49 14.64
N VAL A 9 14.38 -1.05 13.39
CA VAL A 9 15.68 -0.86 12.72
C VAL A 9 16.64 0.01 13.54
N LEU A 10 16.09 0.86 14.42
CA LEU A 10 16.84 1.76 15.30
C LEU A 10 17.60 1.04 16.45
N ARG A 11 17.31 -0.23 16.75
CA ARG A 11 17.99 -0.93 17.85
C ARG A 11 19.41 -1.41 17.52
N ASN A 12 19.78 -1.53 16.24
CA ASN A 12 21.04 -2.16 15.80
C ASN A 12 21.87 -1.31 14.83
N SER A 13 21.43 -0.11 14.47
CA SER A 13 22.07 0.72 13.44
C SER A 13 22.41 2.11 14.00
N PRO A 14 23.64 2.63 13.81
CA PRO A 14 24.02 3.97 14.28
C PRO A 14 23.15 5.07 13.66
N ALA A 15 22.68 6.01 14.49
CA ALA A 15 21.70 7.05 14.11
C ALA A 15 22.20 8.01 13.02
N ASP A 16 23.50 8.11 12.87
CA ASP A 16 24.26 8.92 11.92
C ASP A 16 24.25 8.36 10.48
N VAL A 17 23.76 7.13 10.28
CA VAL A 17 23.78 6.42 8.99
C VAL A 17 22.38 6.29 8.37
N ILE A 18 21.31 6.55 9.11
CA ILE A 18 19.93 6.32 8.66
C ILE A 18 19.34 7.59 8.04
N LYS A 19 19.29 7.65 6.70
CA LYS A 19 18.58 8.70 5.94
C LYS A 19 17.14 8.32 5.58
N GLU A 20 16.91 7.05 5.30
CA GLU A 20 15.61 6.42 5.03
C GLU A 20 15.73 4.94 5.40
N ILE A 21 14.66 4.35 5.94
CA ILE A 21 14.62 2.92 6.27
C ILE A 21 13.85 2.22 5.16
N LEU A 22 14.57 1.64 4.20
CA LEU A 22 13.99 0.68 3.26
C LEU A 22 13.89 -0.66 3.99
N LEU A 23 12.70 -1.00 4.48
CA LEU A 23 12.42 -2.36 4.96
C LEU A 23 12.28 -3.26 3.73
N VAL A 24 13.40 -3.86 3.32
CA VAL A 24 13.38 -5.00 2.39
C VAL A 24 13.28 -6.25 3.27
N ASP A 25 12.05 -6.72 3.48
CA ASP A 25 11.79 -8.04 4.06
C ASP A 25 12.27 -9.09 3.04
N ASP A 26 13.31 -9.83 3.40
CA ASP A 26 13.90 -10.88 2.58
C ASP A 26 13.20 -12.23 2.77
N PHE A 27 11.89 -12.24 3.01
CA PHE A 27 11.05 -13.45 3.00
C PHE A 27 11.64 -14.60 3.84
N SER A 28 12.28 -14.25 4.95
CA SER A 28 12.96 -15.22 5.79
C SER A 28 11.94 -16.16 6.44
N ASP A 29 12.05 -17.43 6.04
CA ASP A 29 11.44 -18.64 6.62
C ASP A 29 10.02 -19.04 6.19
N ASN A 30 9.70 -19.04 4.88
CA ASN A 30 8.82 -20.07 4.31
C ASN A 30 9.12 -20.29 2.82
N GLY A 31 9.86 -21.37 2.50
CA GLY A 31 10.17 -21.84 1.14
C GLY A 31 8.97 -22.33 0.30
N LEU A 32 7.87 -21.59 0.33
CA LEU A 32 6.61 -21.81 -0.40
C LEU A 32 5.97 -20.48 -0.85
N GLY A 33 6.70 -19.35 -0.72
CA GLY A 33 6.22 -18.02 -1.11
C GLY A 33 6.21 -17.83 -2.62
N ASP A 34 5.03 -17.59 -3.18
CA ASP A 34 4.86 -17.18 -4.57
C ASP A 34 5.52 -15.80 -4.76
N SER A 35 6.51 -15.69 -5.65
CA SER A 35 7.26 -14.43 -5.87
C SER A 35 6.38 -13.30 -6.40
N SER A 36 5.15 -13.61 -6.84
CA SER A 36 4.19 -12.64 -7.37
C SER A 36 3.34 -11.91 -6.31
N VAL A 37 3.65 -12.11 -5.02
CA VAL A 37 2.91 -11.52 -3.90
C VAL A 37 3.52 -10.21 -3.44
N VAL A 38 2.66 -9.23 -3.21
CA VAL A 38 2.99 -7.97 -2.57
C VAL A 38 2.31 -7.94 -1.21
N VAL A 39 3.08 -7.73 -0.16
CA VAL A 39 2.60 -7.76 1.23
C VAL A 39 2.71 -6.40 1.88
N SER A 40 1.71 -6.00 2.66
CA SER A 40 1.69 -4.74 3.41
C SER A 40 1.46 -5.01 4.90
N PRO A 41 2.12 -4.30 5.83
CA PRO A 41 1.83 -4.43 7.24
C PRO A 41 0.49 -3.77 7.59
N VAL A 42 -0.03 -4.07 8.78
CA VAL A 42 -1.03 -3.24 9.41
C VAL A 42 -0.39 -1.90 9.76
N ILE A 43 -0.99 -0.82 9.28
CA ILE A 43 -0.52 0.53 9.54
C ILE A 43 -1.22 1.06 10.80
N ASP A 44 -0.45 1.22 11.86
CA ASP A 44 -0.92 1.79 13.11
C ASP A 44 -0.78 3.31 13.10
N VAL A 45 -1.57 3.97 13.94
CA VAL A 45 -1.58 5.43 14.01
C VAL A 45 -0.59 5.88 15.07
N ILE A 46 0.34 6.74 14.66
CA ILE A 46 1.12 7.56 15.60
C ILE A 46 0.56 8.97 15.52
N ASP A 47 0.11 9.50 16.65
CA ASP A 47 -0.45 10.83 16.72
C ASP A 47 0.61 11.91 16.40
N LEU A 48 0.23 12.93 15.63
CA LEU A 48 1.17 13.95 15.14
C LEU A 48 1.66 14.87 16.26
N ASP A 49 0.83 15.18 17.24
CA ASP A 49 1.11 16.18 18.27
C ASP A 49 1.75 15.55 19.50
N THR A 50 1.26 14.39 19.91
CA THR A 50 1.68 13.67 21.13
C THR A 50 2.69 12.57 20.86
N PHE A 51 2.82 12.11 19.61
CA PHE A 51 3.59 10.92 19.24
C PHE A 51 3.16 9.64 19.96
N GLU A 52 1.93 9.61 20.49
CA GLU A 52 1.37 8.40 21.10
C GLU A 52 1.07 7.35 20.03
N TYR A 53 1.49 6.12 20.29
CA TYR A 53 1.23 4.98 19.41
C TYR A 53 -0.12 4.34 19.74
N SER A 54 -1.02 4.35 18.76
CA SER A 54 -2.37 3.78 18.85
C SER A 54 -2.53 2.60 17.87
N PRO A 55 -2.62 1.36 18.36
CA PRO A 55 -2.80 0.20 17.49
C PRO A 55 -4.21 0.18 16.87
N VAL A 56 -4.29 0.04 15.56
CA VAL A 56 -5.55 -0.07 14.81
C VAL A 56 -6.11 -1.48 14.92
N SER A 57 -7.44 -1.62 15.00
CA SER A 57 -8.08 -2.93 14.95
C SER A 57 -7.92 -3.53 13.56
N THR A 58 -7.39 -4.76 13.48
CA THR A 58 -7.24 -5.50 12.22
C THR A 58 -8.58 -5.81 11.54
N ALA A 59 -9.70 -5.62 12.23
CA ALA A 59 -11.05 -5.76 11.69
C ALA A 59 -11.47 -4.59 10.76
N LEU A 60 -10.76 -3.45 10.80
CA LEU A 60 -11.03 -2.26 9.98
C LEU A 60 -10.32 -2.29 8.61
N ILE A 61 -9.53 -3.33 8.33
CA ILE A 61 -8.83 -3.49 7.06
C ILE A 61 -9.86 -3.88 6.01
N GLY A 62 -10.37 -2.86 5.33
CA GLY A 62 -11.43 -2.95 4.35
C GLY A 62 -11.11 -3.92 3.21
N VAL A 63 -12.12 -4.75 2.94
CA VAL A 63 -12.35 -5.55 1.74
C VAL A 63 -11.48 -6.81 1.61
N THR A 64 -12.08 -7.93 2.05
CA THR A 64 -11.79 -9.35 1.73
C THR A 64 -10.89 -10.16 2.65
N CYS A 65 -10.91 -9.92 3.97
CA CYS A 65 -10.75 -11.06 4.89
C CYS A 65 -12.04 -11.91 4.83
N PRO A 66 -11.95 -13.23 4.61
CA PRO A 66 -12.69 -13.94 3.57
C PRO A 66 -14.21 -13.75 3.63
N PHE A 67 -14.81 -13.51 2.45
CA PHE A 67 -16.21 -13.85 2.17
C PHE A 67 -16.42 -15.34 2.44
N ARG A 68 -16.67 -15.73 3.68
CA ARG A 68 -17.29 -17.00 4.01
C ARG A 68 -18.40 -16.70 5.00
N LYS A 69 -19.61 -17.15 4.66
CA LYS A 69 -20.79 -17.11 5.54
C LYS A 69 -20.33 -17.43 6.96
N ALA A 70 -20.65 -16.54 7.89
CA ALA A 70 -20.31 -16.66 9.29
C ALA A 70 -20.99 -17.91 9.88
N ASP A 71 -20.36 -19.07 9.73
CA ASP A 71 -20.63 -20.23 10.56
C ASP A 71 -19.60 -20.26 11.69
N ARG A 72 -20.15 -20.34 12.91
CA ARG A 72 -19.51 -20.11 14.21
C ARG A 72 -18.44 -21.14 14.57
N PHE A 73 -17.36 -21.28 13.82
CA PHE A 73 -16.24 -22.12 14.23
C PHE A 73 -14.89 -21.42 14.00
N SER A 74 -14.22 -21.14 15.13
CA SER A 74 -12.80 -20.82 15.28
C SER A 74 -12.36 -19.36 15.04
N PHE A 75 -12.83 -18.44 15.89
CA PHE A 75 -12.23 -17.10 16.07
C PHE A 75 -10.71 -17.12 16.36
N ILE A 76 -10.18 -18.23 16.86
CA ILE A 76 -8.76 -18.38 17.22
C ILE A 76 -7.87 -18.63 15.98
N LEU A 77 -8.42 -19.15 14.87
CA LEU A 77 -7.64 -19.46 13.66
C LEU A 77 -7.53 -18.28 12.68
N ILE A 78 -8.33 -17.23 12.87
CA ILE A 78 -8.45 -16.08 11.94
C ILE A 78 -7.24 -15.14 12.04
N ILE A 79 -6.56 -15.10 13.19
CA ILE A 79 -5.46 -14.16 13.46
C ILE A 79 -4.23 -14.40 12.56
N LEU A 80 -4.09 -15.59 11.97
CA LEU A 80 -2.96 -15.98 11.12
C LEU A 80 -3.26 -15.91 9.60
N ILE A 81 -4.45 -15.47 9.19
CA ILE A 81 -4.86 -15.50 7.78
C ILE A 81 -4.43 -14.21 7.09
N LEU A 82 -3.66 -14.37 6.00
CA LEU A 82 -3.34 -13.33 5.03
C LEU A 82 -4.65 -12.74 4.49
N CYS A 83 -4.92 -11.45 4.74
CA CYS A 83 -6.12 -10.80 4.21
C CYS A 83 -5.79 -10.21 2.84
N ARG A 84 -6.44 -10.70 1.78
CA ARG A 84 -6.30 -10.09 0.44
C ARG A 84 -6.94 -8.71 0.45
N THR A 85 -6.26 -7.74 -0.14
CA THR A 85 -6.75 -6.36 -0.28
C THR A 85 -6.82 -5.96 -1.75
N PRO A 86 -7.86 -5.25 -2.20
CA PRO A 86 -7.90 -4.74 -3.57
C PRO A 86 -6.85 -3.64 -3.81
N VAL A 87 -6.52 -2.86 -2.78
CA VAL A 87 -5.63 -1.71 -2.86
C VAL A 87 -4.78 -1.61 -1.59
N ILE A 88 -3.50 -1.26 -1.73
CA ILE A 88 -2.62 -0.93 -0.60
C ILE A 88 -2.52 0.60 -0.41
N ALA A 89 -2.12 1.01 0.80
CA ALA A 89 -1.84 2.43 1.07
C ALA A 89 -0.65 2.97 0.25
N GLY A 90 0.25 2.10 -0.21
CA GLY A 90 1.37 2.42 -1.12
C GLY A 90 2.67 2.77 -0.42
N GLY A 91 2.64 3.42 0.75
CA GLY A 91 3.86 3.84 1.44
C GLY A 91 4.63 2.71 2.15
N LEU A 92 3.97 1.60 2.50
CA LEU A 92 4.56 0.50 3.26
C LEU A 92 4.15 -0.84 2.64
N PHE A 93 5.10 -1.51 1.98
CA PHE A 93 4.92 -2.86 1.46
C PHE A 93 6.29 -3.52 1.21
N ALA A 94 6.27 -4.85 1.08
CA ALA A 94 7.40 -5.65 0.60
C ALA A 94 6.98 -6.40 -0.66
N ILE A 95 7.93 -6.55 -1.59
CA ILE A 95 7.77 -7.22 -2.88
C ILE A 95 9.12 -7.85 -3.27
N ASP A 96 9.08 -8.98 -3.96
CA ASP A 96 10.27 -9.53 -4.60
C ASP A 96 10.84 -8.55 -5.64
N LYS A 97 12.15 -8.31 -5.59
CA LYS A 97 12.81 -7.34 -6.47
C LYS A 97 12.65 -7.70 -7.95
N ASN A 98 12.83 -8.97 -8.32
CA ASN A 98 12.73 -9.40 -9.71
C ASN A 98 11.29 -9.26 -10.21
N TRP A 99 10.32 -9.55 -9.34
CA TRP A 99 8.91 -9.32 -9.65
C TRP A 99 8.58 -7.83 -9.83
N PHE A 100 9.10 -6.96 -8.96
CA PHE A 100 8.94 -5.50 -9.11
C PHE A 100 9.51 -4.98 -10.44
N GLU A 101 10.68 -5.48 -10.85
CA GLU A 101 11.27 -5.15 -12.13
C GLU A 101 10.46 -5.70 -13.31
N THR A 102 9.94 -6.93 -13.19
CA THR A 102 9.11 -7.59 -14.20
C THR A 102 7.77 -6.87 -14.41
N LEU A 103 7.17 -6.36 -13.34
CA LEU A 103 5.96 -5.55 -13.41
C LEU A 103 6.20 -4.19 -14.06
N GLY A 104 7.45 -3.73 -14.20
CA GLY A 104 7.76 -2.43 -14.78
C GLY A 104 7.89 -1.29 -13.76
N LYS A 105 8.24 -1.59 -12.49
CA LYS A 105 8.53 -0.59 -11.43
C LYS A 105 7.38 0.37 -11.16
N TYR A 106 7.59 1.68 -11.05
CA TYR A 106 6.53 2.69 -11.03
C TYR A 106 6.48 3.43 -12.36
N ASP A 107 5.32 4.00 -12.67
CA ASP A 107 5.17 4.92 -13.79
C ASP A 107 6.03 6.19 -13.54
N ALA A 108 7.09 6.32 -14.34
CA ALA A 108 8.07 7.40 -14.18
C ALA A 108 7.52 8.78 -14.54
N GLU A 109 6.37 8.87 -15.23
CA GLU A 109 5.71 10.13 -15.54
C GLU A 109 4.71 10.59 -14.47
N MET A 110 4.50 9.79 -13.41
CA MET A 110 3.78 10.24 -12.23
C MET A 110 4.59 11.28 -11.46
N GLU A 111 3.90 12.32 -11.00
CA GLU A 111 4.52 13.47 -10.38
C GLU A 111 4.25 13.51 -8.88
N LEU A 112 5.29 13.78 -8.10
CA LEU A 112 5.26 14.02 -6.64
C LEU A 112 4.52 12.94 -5.83
N TRP A 113 3.20 13.09 -5.66
CA TRP A 113 2.41 12.29 -4.73
C TRP A 113 1.00 12.02 -5.25
N GLY A 114 0.55 10.79 -5.03
CA GLY A 114 -0.84 10.37 -5.12
C GLY A 114 -1.15 9.63 -6.42
N GLY A 115 -1.94 8.57 -6.31
CA GLY A 115 -2.39 7.74 -7.43
C GLY A 115 -1.46 6.57 -7.77
N GLU A 116 -0.19 6.61 -7.34
CA GLU A 116 0.78 5.54 -7.57
C GLU A 116 0.41 4.25 -6.85
N ASN A 117 -0.20 4.37 -5.67
CA ASN A 117 -0.68 3.23 -4.89
C ASN A 117 -1.84 2.51 -5.59
N LEU A 118 -2.72 3.25 -6.27
CA LEU A 118 -3.84 2.68 -7.04
C LEU A 118 -3.35 2.02 -8.33
N GLU A 119 -2.48 2.70 -9.09
CA GLU A 119 -1.87 2.16 -10.32
C GLU A 119 -1.13 0.86 -10.03
N PHE A 120 -0.26 0.88 -9.03
CA PHE A 120 0.49 -0.30 -8.66
C PHE A 120 -0.41 -1.44 -8.19
N SER A 121 -1.47 -1.11 -7.42
CA SER A 121 -2.41 -2.13 -6.96
C SER A 121 -3.17 -2.80 -8.11
N PHE A 122 -3.68 -2.01 -9.06
CA PHE A 122 -4.36 -2.54 -10.24
C PHE A 122 -3.43 -3.36 -11.12
N ARG A 123 -2.22 -2.85 -11.36
CA ARG A 123 -1.20 -3.58 -12.12
C ARG A 123 -0.87 -4.93 -11.50
N VAL A 124 -0.62 -5.00 -10.19
CA VAL A 124 -0.32 -6.27 -9.51
C VAL A 124 -1.44 -7.28 -9.72
N TRP A 125 -2.70 -6.88 -9.53
CA TRP A 125 -3.85 -7.77 -9.71
C TRP A 125 -4.07 -8.20 -11.16
N MET A 126 -4.00 -7.25 -12.10
CA MET A 126 -4.27 -7.51 -13.53
C MET A 126 -3.13 -8.27 -14.20
N CYS A 127 -1.90 -8.17 -13.70
CA CYS A 127 -0.74 -8.90 -14.19
C CYS A 127 -0.50 -10.25 -13.47
N GLY A 128 -1.47 -10.74 -12.69
CA GLY A 128 -1.45 -12.09 -12.12
C GLY A 128 -0.78 -12.24 -10.75
N GLY A 129 -0.40 -11.13 -10.11
CA GLY A 129 0.02 -11.10 -8.72
C GLY A 129 -1.15 -10.96 -7.75
N ARG A 130 -0.84 -10.77 -6.46
CA ARG A 130 -1.84 -10.49 -5.42
C ARG A 130 -1.30 -9.57 -4.34
N LEU A 131 -2.20 -8.80 -3.74
CA LEU A 131 -1.92 -7.90 -2.62
C LEU A 131 -2.50 -8.48 -1.33
N GLU A 132 -1.68 -8.54 -0.29
CA GLU A 132 -2.05 -9.11 1.00
C GLU A 132 -1.62 -8.21 2.14
N ILE A 133 -2.44 -8.15 3.20
CA ILE A 133 -2.10 -7.47 4.44
C ILE A 133 -1.77 -8.53 5.49
N ILE A 134 -0.61 -8.38 6.13
CA ILE A 134 -0.09 -9.31 7.12
C ILE A 134 -0.48 -8.80 8.51
N PRO A 135 -1.49 -9.39 9.18
CA PRO A 135 -1.97 -8.88 10.48
C PRO A 135 -0.91 -8.95 11.60
N CYS A 136 0.06 -9.87 11.46
CA CYS A 136 1.19 -10.02 12.38
C CYS A 136 2.27 -8.96 12.19
N SER A 137 2.36 -8.34 11.01
CA SER A 137 3.31 -7.28 10.73
C SER A 137 2.63 -5.94 11.01
N ARG A 138 3.24 -5.12 11.88
CA ARG A 138 2.66 -3.83 12.31
C ARG A 138 3.70 -2.75 12.21
N VAL A 139 3.33 -1.63 11.57
CA VAL A 139 4.20 -0.46 11.46
C VAL A 139 3.39 0.78 11.80
N GLY A 140 3.86 1.56 12.78
CA GLY A 140 3.26 2.84 13.12
C GLY A 140 3.62 3.91 12.09
N HIS A 141 2.63 4.68 11.65
CA HIS A 141 2.78 5.78 10.72
C HIS A 141 2.23 7.07 11.33
N VAL A 142 3.00 8.16 11.20
CA VAL A 142 2.55 9.50 11.61
C VAL A 142 1.74 10.10 10.48
N PHE A 143 0.41 10.09 10.63
CA PHE A 143 -0.48 10.69 9.64
C PHE A 143 -0.45 12.21 9.77
N ARG A 144 -0.15 12.89 8.65
CA ARG A 144 -0.10 14.36 8.59
C ARG A 144 -1.35 14.88 7.90
N ASN A 145 -1.82 16.05 8.35
CA ASN A 145 -2.96 16.73 7.73
C ASN A 145 -2.55 17.54 6.49
N GLU A 146 -1.29 17.92 6.39
CA GLU A 146 -0.76 18.77 5.32
C GLU A 146 0.57 18.22 4.79
N PHE A 147 0.83 18.47 3.51
CA PHE A 147 2.09 18.11 2.88
C PHE A 147 3.17 19.13 3.25
N PRO A 148 4.39 18.69 3.61
CA PRO A 148 5.48 19.59 4.01
C PRO A 148 6.21 20.24 2.81
N TYR A 149 5.69 20.07 1.59
CA TYR A 149 6.29 20.57 0.34
C TYR A 149 5.21 21.13 -0.59
N GLU A 150 5.63 22.06 -1.45
CA GLU A 150 4.75 22.73 -2.40
C GLU A 150 4.53 21.88 -3.67
N PHE A 151 3.31 21.95 -4.20
CA PHE A 151 2.96 21.30 -5.47
C PHE A 151 2.89 22.35 -6.58
N PRO A 152 3.73 22.26 -7.63
CA PRO A 152 3.67 23.18 -8.75
C PRO A 152 2.32 23.02 -9.47
N GLY A 153 1.49 24.07 -9.42
CA GLY A 153 0.12 24.03 -9.97
C GLY A 153 -0.94 23.41 -9.05
N GLY A 154 -0.59 23.14 -7.78
CA GLY A 154 -1.51 22.69 -6.74
C GLY A 154 -1.63 21.17 -6.62
N THR A 155 -1.86 20.69 -5.40
CA THR A 155 -1.96 19.26 -5.07
C THR A 155 -3.02 18.54 -5.88
N GLN A 156 -4.17 19.20 -6.09
CA GLN A 156 -5.28 18.64 -6.86
C GLN A 156 -4.87 18.36 -8.32
N LYS A 157 -4.14 19.28 -8.96
CA LYS A 157 -3.73 19.09 -10.37
C LYS A 157 -2.82 17.88 -10.52
N VAL A 158 -1.82 17.75 -9.63
CA VAL A 158 -0.87 16.63 -9.63
C VAL A 158 -1.58 15.30 -9.34
N PHE A 159 -2.46 15.29 -8.33
CA PHE A 159 -3.25 14.11 -8.00
C PHE A 159 -4.17 13.67 -9.15
N LEU A 160 -4.89 14.62 -9.78
CA LEU A 160 -5.75 14.34 -10.94
C LEU A 160 -4.95 13.86 -12.15
N ARG A 161 -3.76 14.42 -12.39
CA ARG A 161 -2.83 13.96 -13.42
C ARG A 161 -2.48 12.48 -13.21
N ASN A 162 -1.99 12.12 -12.03
CA ASN A 162 -1.53 10.75 -11.75
C ASN A 162 -2.69 9.74 -11.77
N THR A 163 -3.83 10.08 -11.14
CA THR A 163 -5.02 9.22 -11.15
C THR A 163 -5.63 9.07 -12.55
N ARG A 164 -5.54 10.09 -13.40
CA ARG A 164 -5.92 9.95 -14.81
C ARG A 164 -5.01 8.99 -15.57
N ARG A 165 -3.68 9.05 -15.39
CA ARG A 165 -2.74 8.09 -16.01
C ARG A 165 -3.13 6.66 -15.68
N MET A 166 -3.36 6.39 -14.40
CA MET A 166 -3.86 5.10 -13.92
C MET A 166 -5.18 4.71 -14.59
N ALA A 167 -6.15 5.62 -14.66
CA ALA A 167 -7.47 5.34 -15.22
C ALA A 167 -7.43 5.03 -16.73
N GLU A 168 -6.60 5.75 -17.48
CA GLU A 168 -6.46 5.56 -18.93
C GLU A 168 -5.79 4.23 -19.27
N VAL A 169 -4.91 3.72 -18.40
CA VAL A 169 -4.18 2.46 -18.60
C VAL A 169 -4.94 1.24 -18.07
N TRP A 170 -5.56 1.33 -16.89
CA TRP A 170 -6.04 0.13 -16.17
C TRP A 170 -7.56 0.00 -16.08
N LEU A 171 -8.33 1.09 -16.28
CA LEU A 171 -9.77 1.05 -16.05
C LEU A 171 -10.60 0.80 -17.31
N ASP A 172 -9.99 0.62 -18.49
CA ASP A 172 -10.70 0.35 -19.75
C ASP A 172 -11.95 1.24 -19.95
N GLU A 173 -13.15 0.65 -20.08
CA GLU A 173 -14.43 1.34 -20.17
C GLU A 173 -14.92 1.88 -18.81
N PHE A 174 -14.48 1.30 -17.70
CA PHE A 174 -14.83 1.73 -16.33
C PHE A 174 -14.24 3.09 -15.97
N LYS A 175 -13.25 3.60 -16.72
CA LYS A 175 -12.74 4.97 -16.53
C LYS A 175 -13.83 6.03 -16.69
N GLN A 176 -14.93 5.73 -17.40
CA GLN A 176 -16.07 6.64 -17.48
C GLN A 176 -16.69 6.92 -16.10
N PHE A 177 -16.80 5.92 -15.22
CA PHE A 177 -17.30 6.13 -13.86
C PHE A 177 -16.39 7.07 -13.06
N TYR A 178 -15.07 6.93 -13.22
CA TYR A 178 -14.11 7.84 -12.61
C TYR A 178 -14.29 9.27 -13.14
N PHE A 179 -14.40 9.43 -14.45
CA PHE A 179 -14.54 10.76 -15.04
C PHE A 179 -15.93 11.40 -14.84
N ASP A 180 -16.96 10.61 -14.60
CA ASP A 180 -18.29 11.12 -14.25
C ASP A 180 -18.34 11.55 -12.78
N ALA A 181 -17.61 10.86 -11.90
CA ALA A 181 -17.43 11.28 -10.51
C ALA A 181 -16.52 12.51 -10.37
N ILE A 182 -15.49 12.62 -11.21
CA ILE A 182 -14.53 13.73 -11.21
C ILE A 182 -14.39 14.30 -12.64
N PRO A 183 -15.31 15.16 -13.08
CA PRO A 183 -15.30 15.71 -14.44
C PRO A 183 -14.05 16.52 -14.79
N GLU A 184 -13.43 17.17 -13.81
CA GLU A 184 -12.23 17.99 -14.01
C GLU A 184 -11.06 17.17 -14.56
N ALA A 185 -10.98 15.89 -14.19
CA ALA A 185 -9.92 15.00 -14.65
C ALA A 185 -9.90 14.87 -16.18
N LYS A 186 -11.06 14.95 -16.87
CA LYS A 186 -11.17 14.87 -18.34
C LYS A 186 -10.30 15.92 -19.05
N HIS A 187 -10.04 17.06 -18.40
CA HIS A 187 -9.34 18.20 -19.00
C HIS A 187 -7.87 18.34 -18.57
N ILE A 188 -7.39 17.51 -17.64
CA ILE A 188 -6.00 17.56 -17.17
C ILE A 188 -5.06 16.83 -18.12
N GLU A 189 -4.01 17.49 -18.59
CA GLU A 189 -2.94 16.85 -19.35
C GLU A 189 -2.19 15.83 -18.49
N PHE A 190 -2.16 14.57 -18.97
CA PHE A 190 -1.64 13.44 -18.21
C PHE A 190 -0.38 12.80 -18.78
N GLY A 191 0.22 13.37 -19.83
CA GLY A 191 1.39 12.80 -20.49
C GLY A 191 1.01 11.78 -21.56
N LYS A 192 2.01 11.06 -22.09
CA LYS A 192 1.79 9.99 -23.08
C LYS A 192 1.91 8.62 -22.43
#